data_AF-A0A5J5ER64-F1
#
_entry.id   AF-A0A5J5ER64-F1
#
_cell.length_a   1.000
_cell.length_b   1.000
_cell.length_c   1.000
_cell.angle_alpha   90.00
_cell.angle_beta   90.00
_cell.angle_gamma   90.00
#
_symmetry.space_group_name_H-M   'P 1'
#
loop_
_entity.id
_entity.type
_entity.pdbx_description
1 polymer ?
#
loop_
_entity_poly.entity_id
_entity_poly.type
_entity_poly.pdbx_seq_one_letter_code
_entity_poly.pdbx_strand_id
1 'polypeptide(L)'
;MQAWHKEQKAKAIKKNKAAQLKEKTEKLARRNPERLQRQVDELKEAIEAGNASAHNKKVLADLERDLAAVRRARKAMGIEDKEPSARGGQKRHREDGGPGEQAGGDWRARRRDARIAGTGKSADRGEESDSGESTASSVADIPLPPGPLPALPGEPKQEVKTTYEAAPVMRDLRKEAAAFVPVTVKRKLETQKASQQQKSEEDTAEGGGTAAPEEASVAQAAFVPRVNAAPEVDVDEEMRRFNVEIQEAADDGR
;
A
#
# COMPACT_ATOMS: atom_id res chain seq x y z
N MET A 1 7.71 33.40 -1.47
CA MET A 1 6.63 32.56 -2.05
C MET A 1 6.90 31.04 -2.01
N GLN A 2 8.13 30.55 -2.20
CA GLN A 2 8.39 29.09 -2.28
C GLN A 2 8.15 28.31 -0.97
N ALA A 3 8.42 28.89 0.20
CA ALA A 3 8.21 28.23 1.49
C ALA A 3 6.72 27.91 1.75
N TRP A 4 5.83 28.84 1.43
CA TRP A 4 4.38 28.67 1.56
C TRP A 4 3.86 27.50 0.70
N HIS A 5 4.29 27.41 -0.57
CA HIS A 5 3.90 26.28 -1.43
C HIS A 5 4.42 24.93 -0.93
N LYS A 6 5.64 24.88 -0.36
CA LYS A 6 6.18 23.65 0.25
C LYS A 6 5.35 23.22 1.46
N GLU A 7 4.94 24.17 2.29
CA GLU A 7 4.09 23.91 3.44
C GLU A 7 2.68 23.42 3.02
N GLN A 8 2.07 24.05 2.01
CA GLN A 8 0.79 23.61 1.46
C GLN A 8 0.88 22.19 0.88
N LYS A 9 1.97 21.87 0.17
CA LYS A 9 2.23 20.50 -0.31
C LYS A 9 2.39 19.51 0.84
N ALA A 10 3.12 19.85 1.89
CA ALA A 10 3.28 18.99 3.06
C ALA A 10 1.93 18.75 3.77
N LYS A 11 1.12 19.79 3.95
CA LYS A 11 -0.24 19.69 4.49
C LYS A 11 -1.14 18.81 3.62
N ALA A 12 -1.08 18.96 2.30
CA ALA A 12 -1.82 18.13 1.35
C ALA A 12 -1.40 16.66 1.44
N ILE A 13 -0.09 16.37 1.53
CA ILE A 13 0.42 15.00 1.69
C ILE A 13 -0.03 14.40 3.02
N LYS A 14 0.05 15.16 4.12
CA LYS A 14 -0.44 14.71 5.44
C LYS A 14 -1.94 14.39 5.39
N LYS A 15 -2.75 15.25 4.75
CA LYS A 15 -4.19 15.01 4.54
C LYS A 15 -4.45 13.76 3.72
N ASN A 16 -3.73 13.56 2.60
CA ASN A 16 -3.86 12.38 1.76
C ASN A 16 -3.46 11.10 2.51
N LYS A 17 -2.37 11.12 3.28
CA LYS A 17 -1.96 10.00 4.12
C LYS A 17 -3.01 9.69 5.20
N ALA A 18 -3.54 10.71 5.87
CA ALA A 18 -4.60 10.54 6.85
C ALA A 18 -5.88 9.97 6.22
N ALA A 19 -6.27 10.42 5.03
CA ALA A 19 -7.40 9.87 4.28
C ALA A 19 -7.18 8.38 3.93
N GLN A 20 -5.99 8.03 3.42
CA GLN A 20 -5.64 6.64 3.13
C GLN A 20 -5.63 5.76 4.38
N LEU A 21 -5.15 6.27 5.52
CA LEU A 21 -5.20 5.55 6.80
C LEU A 21 -6.65 5.32 7.24
N LYS A 22 -7.52 6.33 7.13
CA LYS A 22 -8.96 6.20 7.42
C LYS A 22 -9.63 5.16 6.53
N GLU A 23 -9.35 5.17 5.23
CA GLU A 23 -9.87 4.14 4.33
C GLU A 23 -9.36 2.74 4.69
N LYS A 24 -8.10 2.61 5.09
CA LYS A 24 -7.52 1.34 5.52
C LYS A 24 -8.17 0.85 6.81
N THR A 25 -8.36 1.73 7.81
CA THR A 25 -9.04 1.37 9.06
C THR A 25 -10.49 1.00 8.81
N GLU A 26 -11.19 1.72 7.93
CA GLU A 26 -12.56 1.38 7.56
C GLU A 26 -12.65 0.02 6.84
N LYS A 27 -11.76 -0.23 5.86
CA LYS A 27 -11.68 -1.53 5.18
C LYS A 27 -11.36 -2.67 6.14
N LEU A 28 -10.47 -2.45 7.11
CA LEU A 28 -10.15 -3.43 8.16
C LEU A 28 -11.36 -3.68 9.07
N ALA A 29 -12.05 -2.63 9.49
CA ALA A 29 -13.23 -2.76 10.35
C ALA A 29 -14.37 -3.55 9.68
N ARG A 30 -14.53 -3.41 8.36
CA ARG A 30 -15.52 -4.16 7.56
C ARG A 30 -15.23 -5.66 7.45
N ARG A 31 -14.00 -6.13 7.75
CA ARG A 31 -13.67 -7.57 7.71
C ARG A 31 -14.38 -8.32 8.85
N ASN A 32 -14.62 -9.62 8.66
CA ASN A 32 -15.27 -10.47 9.66
C ASN A 32 -14.23 -11.08 10.64
N PRO A 33 -14.20 -10.66 11.91
CA PRO A 33 -13.27 -11.17 12.91
C PRO A 33 -13.60 -12.61 13.33
N GLU A 34 -14.86 -13.04 13.29
CA GLU A 34 -15.24 -14.42 13.64
C GLU A 34 -14.63 -15.41 12.66
N ARG A 35 -14.57 -15.05 11.37
CA ARG A 35 -13.92 -15.90 10.36
C ARG A 35 -12.43 -16.07 10.64
N LEU A 36 -11.74 -14.97 11.00
CA LEU A 36 -10.31 -15.02 11.34
C LEU A 36 -10.09 -15.83 12.63
N GLN A 37 -10.97 -15.69 13.62
CA GLN A 37 -10.91 -16.46 14.86
C GLN A 37 -11.03 -17.96 14.59
N ARG A 38 -12.02 -18.39 13.78
CA ARG A 38 -12.16 -19.81 13.41
C ARG A 38 -10.93 -20.39 12.74
N GLN A 39 -10.28 -19.63 11.85
CA GLN A 39 -9.04 -20.06 11.17
C GLN A 39 -7.86 -20.15 12.15
N VAL A 40 -7.78 -19.23 13.11
CA VAL A 40 -6.78 -19.28 14.18
C VAL A 40 -6.99 -20.53 15.04
N ASP A 41 -8.23 -20.80 15.43
CA ASP A 41 -8.57 -21.95 16.27
C ASP A 41 -8.32 -23.26 15.51
N GLU A 42 -8.76 -23.38 14.26
CA GLU A 42 -8.49 -24.54 13.39
C GLU A 42 -6.98 -24.80 13.21
N LEU A 43 -6.18 -23.75 13.01
CA LEU A 43 -4.72 -23.91 12.88
C LEU A 43 -4.06 -24.25 14.22
N LYS A 44 -4.57 -23.76 15.35
CA LYS A 44 -4.10 -24.14 16.68
C LYS A 44 -4.40 -25.62 16.93
N GLU A 45 -5.63 -26.05 16.69
CA GLU A 45 -6.03 -27.46 16.78
C GLU A 45 -5.19 -28.34 15.85
N ALA A 46 -4.93 -27.90 14.61
CA ALA A 46 -4.08 -28.65 13.68
C ALA A 46 -2.62 -28.73 14.16
N ILE A 47 -2.09 -27.68 14.79
CA ILE A 47 -0.75 -27.68 15.40
C ILE A 47 -0.71 -28.63 16.61
N GLU A 48 -1.75 -28.60 17.46
CA GLU A 48 -1.90 -29.50 18.61
C GLU A 48 -2.06 -30.97 18.18
N ALA A 49 -2.77 -31.22 17.07
CA ALA A 49 -2.90 -32.52 16.44
C ALA A 49 -1.60 -33.02 15.76
N GLY A 50 -0.52 -32.24 15.80
CA GLY A 50 0.81 -32.63 15.30
C GLY A 50 1.18 -32.08 13.92
N ASN A 51 0.29 -31.36 13.24
CA ASN A 51 0.59 -30.69 11.97
C ASN A 51 1.26 -29.31 12.19
N ALA A 52 2.32 -29.31 12.99
CA ALA A 52 3.04 -28.11 13.44
C ALA A 52 4.09 -27.60 12.44
N SER A 53 3.75 -27.61 11.14
CA SER A 53 4.62 -27.12 10.06
C SER A 53 5.05 -25.66 10.29
N ALA A 54 6.28 -25.30 9.90
CA ALA A 54 6.77 -23.92 9.96
C ALA A 54 5.86 -22.94 9.20
N HIS A 55 5.24 -23.43 8.11
CA HIS A 55 4.24 -22.67 7.39
C HIS A 55 2.99 -22.38 8.24
N ASN A 56 2.43 -23.40 8.89
CA ASN A 56 1.24 -23.26 9.74
C ASN A 56 1.49 -22.31 10.91
N LYS A 57 2.67 -22.37 11.53
CA LYS A 57 3.08 -21.42 12.59
C LYS A 57 3.16 -19.98 12.09
N LYS A 58 3.69 -19.77 10.89
CA LYS A 58 3.76 -18.44 10.27
C LYS A 58 2.36 -17.92 9.94
N VAL A 59 1.51 -18.76 9.32
CA VAL A 59 0.13 -18.40 8.98
C VAL A 59 -0.68 -18.09 10.24
N LEU A 60 -0.50 -18.86 11.31
CA LEU A 60 -1.11 -18.58 12.61
C LEU A 60 -0.74 -17.17 13.11
N ALA A 61 0.56 -16.84 13.12
CA ALA A 61 1.04 -15.53 13.58
C ALA A 61 0.53 -14.38 12.69
N ASP A 62 0.39 -14.61 11.39
CA ASP A 62 -0.16 -13.61 10.45
C ASP A 62 -1.66 -13.39 10.72
N LEU A 63 -2.44 -14.46 10.89
CA LEU A 63 -3.87 -14.38 11.19
C LEU A 63 -4.16 -13.75 12.56
N GLU A 64 -3.34 -14.03 13.57
CA GLU A 64 -3.45 -13.39 14.90
C GLU A 64 -3.20 -11.87 14.82
N ARG A 65 -2.21 -11.44 14.02
CA ARG A 65 -1.96 -10.01 13.78
C ARG A 65 -3.10 -9.35 13.01
N ASP A 66 -3.65 -10.02 12.00
CA ASP A 66 -4.80 -9.52 11.24
C ASP A 66 -6.05 -9.40 12.11
N LEU A 67 -6.32 -10.39 12.95
CA LEU A 67 -7.42 -10.37 13.90
C LEU A 67 -7.26 -9.21 14.89
N ALA A 68 -6.07 -8.99 15.44
CA ALA A 68 -5.79 -7.85 16.31
C ALA A 68 -5.92 -6.51 15.57
N ALA A 69 -5.55 -6.43 14.30
CA ALA A 69 -5.72 -5.22 13.48
C ALA A 69 -7.20 -4.94 13.19
N VAL A 70 -7.99 -5.97 12.87
CA VAL A 70 -9.45 -5.85 12.66
C VAL A 70 -10.15 -5.42 13.94
N ARG A 71 -9.86 -6.05 15.09
CA ARG A 71 -10.43 -5.65 16.38
C ARG A 71 -10.08 -4.21 16.73
N ARG A 72 -8.82 -3.79 16.55
CA ARG A 72 -8.40 -2.39 16.76
C ARG A 72 -9.12 -1.41 15.82
N ALA A 73 -9.24 -1.75 14.54
CA ALA A 73 -9.94 -0.92 13.56
C ALA A 73 -11.44 -0.81 13.85
N ARG A 74 -12.08 -1.91 14.28
CA ARG A 74 -13.48 -1.93 14.71
C ARG A 74 -13.72 -1.06 15.94
N LYS A 75 -12.85 -1.16 16.95
CA LYS A 75 -12.84 -0.26 18.12
C LYS A 75 -12.69 1.21 17.72
N ALA A 76 -11.76 1.52 16.81
CA ALA A 76 -11.58 2.88 16.30
C ALA A 76 -12.81 3.42 15.53
N MET A 77 -13.62 2.52 14.95
CA MET A 77 -14.89 2.85 14.28
C MET A 77 -16.10 2.79 15.23
N GLY A 78 -15.90 2.52 16.53
CA GLY A 78 -16.98 2.38 17.52
C GLY A 78 -17.87 1.14 17.31
N ILE A 79 -17.46 0.22 16.43
CA ILE A 79 -18.13 -1.07 16.27
C ILE A 79 -17.50 -2.00 17.31
N GLU A 80 -18.05 -2.02 18.51
CA GLU A 80 -17.60 -2.97 19.51
C GLU A 80 -18.04 -4.38 19.11
N ASP A 81 -17.08 -5.30 19.04
CA ASP A 81 -17.35 -6.73 18.97
C ASP A 81 -17.98 -7.13 20.30
N LYS A 82 -19.28 -6.91 20.44
CA LYS A 82 -20.05 -7.36 21.58
C LYS A 82 -19.82 -8.86 21.67
N GLU A 83 -19.24 -9.30 22.78
CA GLU A 83 -19.21 -10.72 23.17
C GLU A 83 -20.58 -11.36 22.92
N PRO A 84 -20.69 -12.68 22.70
CA PRO A 84 -21.96 -13.33 22.40
C PRO A 84 -22.95 -13.19 23.56
N SER A 85 -23.52 -12.00 23.73
CA SER A 85 -24.63 -11.71 24.59
C SER A 85 -25.80 -12.31 23.86
N ALA A 86 -26.27 -13.43 24.38
CA ALA A 86 -27.54 -14.03 24.02
C ALA A 86 -28.67 -13.00 24.14
N ARG A 87 -28.90 -12.20 23.09
CA ARG A 87 -30.12 -11.42 22.81
C ARG A 87 -29.87 -10.49 21.62
N GLY A 88 -30.71 -10.62 20.61
CA GLY A 88 -30.81 -9.61 19.55
C GLY A 88 -30.99 -10.14 18.14
N GLY A 89 -31.60 -11.33 17.97
CA GLY A 89 -32.28 -11.62 16.72
C GLY A 89 -33.37 -10.58 16.50
N GLN A 90 -33.02 -9.49 15.83
CA GLN A 90 -33.98 -8.52 15.29
C GLN A 90 -34.74 -9.27 14.20
N LYS A 91 -35.81 -9.95 14.64
CA LYS A 91 -36.87 -10.46 13.76
C LYS A 91 -37.24 -9.28 12.87
N ARG A 92 -36.88 -9.38 11.60
CA ARG A 92 -37.48 -8.54 10.57
C ARG A 92 -38.97 -8.85 10.67
N HIS A 93 -39.76 -7.87 11.11
CA HIS A 93 -41.21 -7.92 11.00
C HIS A 93 -41.50 -8.09 9.51
N ARG A 94 -41.79 -9.33 9.11
CA ARG A 94 -42.34 -9.68 7.81
C ARG A 94 -43.85 -9.80 8.05
N GLU A 95 -44.49 -8.65 8.19
CA GLU A 95 -45.90 -8.53 7.86
C GLU A 95 -45.91 -8.18 6.37
N ASP A 96 -46.17 -9.21 5.57
CA ASP A 96 -47.17 -9.18 4.52
C ASP A 96 -47.00 -10.43 3.65
N GLY A 97 -48.08 -11.22 3.63
CA GLY A 97 -48.12 -12.55 3.03
C GLY A 97 -47.96 -12.52 1.52
N GLY A 98 -47.16 -13.46 1.02
CA GLY A 98 -47.12 -13.87 -0.38
C GLY A 98 -46.80 -15.37 -0.42
N PRO A 99 -47.66 -16.23 -0.95
CA PRO A 99 -47.50 -17.68 -0.89
C PRO A 99 -46.54 -18.18 -1.98
N GLY A 100 -45.76 -19.22 -1.65
CA GLY A 100 -44.86 -19.94 -2.57
C GLY A 100 -43.47 -19.31 -2.65
N GLU A 101 -42.35 -20.03 -2.66
CA GLU A 101 -42.14 -21.44 -2.93
C GLU A 101 -40.67 -21.73 -2.54
N GLN A 102 -40.37 -22.97 -2.16
CA GLN A 102 -39.01 -23.40 -1.89
C GLN A 102 -38.12 -23.16 -3.13
N ALA A 103 -37.10 -22.30 -2.97
CA ALA A 103 -36.21 -21.93 -4.06
C ALA A 103 -34.78 -21.67 -3.55
N GLY A 104 -34.26 -22.58 -2.73
CA GLY A 104 -32.84 -22.66 -2.36
C GLY A 104 -31.99 -23.19 -3.53
N GLY A 105 -32.11 -22.59 -4.71
CA GLY A 105 -31.34 -22.95 -5.90
C GLY A 105 -30.47 -21.79 -6.35
N ASP A 106 -29.19 -22.09 -6.60
CA ASP A 106 -28.17 -21.16 -7.06
C ASP A 106 -28.70 -20.17 -8.13
N TRP A 107 -28.71 -18.89 -7.78
CA TRP A 107 -29.15 -17.79 -8.65
C TRP A 107 -28.44 -17.80 -10.01
N ARG A 108 -27.21 -18.37 -10.06
CA ARG A 108 -26.45 -18.54 -11.31
C ARG A 108 -27.00 -19.66 -12.19
N ALA A 109 -27.55 -20.73 -11.61
CA ALA A 109 -28.19 -21.80 -12.36
C ALA A 109 -29.49 -21.28 -13.02
N ARG A 110 -30.33 -20.55 -12.28
CA ARG A 110 -31.57 -19.95 -12.81
C ARG A 110 -31.31 -18.96 -13.96
N ARG A 111 -30.23 -18.17 -13.90
CA ARG A 111 -29.85 -17.26 -15.00
C ARG A 111 -29.27 -17.99 -16.21
N ARG A 112 -28.74 -19.21 -16.03
CA ARG A 112 -28.29 -20.06 -17.12
C ARG A 112 -29.49 -20.73 -17.79
N ASP A 113 -30.42 -21.27 -17.00
CA ASP A 113 -31.65 -21.89 -17.51
C ASP A 113 -32.56 -20.88 -18.22
N ALA A 114 -32.68 -19.64 -17.71
CA ALA A 114 -33.43 -18.58 -18.39
C ALA A 114 -32.82 -18.16 -19.74
N ARG A 115 -31.51 -18.37 -19.95
CA ARG A 115 -30.86 -18.14 -21.26
C ARG A 115 -31.03 -19.31 -22.22
N ILE A 116 -31.14 -20.53 -21.70
CA ILE A 116 -31.38 -21.74 -22.49
C ILE A 116 -32.86 -21.84 -22.90
N ALA A 117 -33.78 -21.42 -22.03
CA ALA A 117 -35.22 -21.50 -22.25
C ALA A 117 -35.81 -20.35 -23.09
N GLY A 118 -34.99 -19.43 -23.63
CA GLY A 118 -35.45 -18.36 -24.52
C GLY A 118 -36.44 -17.34 -23.90
N THR A 119 -36.72 -17.43 -22.60
CA THR A 119 -37.66 -16.55 -21.88
C THR A 119 -36.99 -15.32 -21.26
N GLY A 120 -35.74 -15.05 -21.66
CA GLY A 120 -35.07 -13.79 -21.40
C GLY A 120 -35.67 -12.70 -22.28
N LYS A 121 -36.70 -12.04 -21.77
CA LYS A 121 -37.29 -10.79 -22.27
C LYS A 121 -36.18 -9.86 -22.78
N SER A 122 -35.95 -9.88 -24.09
CA SER A 122 -35.10 -8.90 -24.76
C SER A 122 -35.86 -7.59 -24.68
N ALA A 123 -35.55 -6.81 -23.67
CA ALA A 123 -35.78 -5.38 -23.75
C ALA A 123 -34.93 -4.88 -24.92
N ASP A 124 -35.54 -4.84 -26.09
CA ASP A 124 -35.61 -3.66 -26.94
C ASP A 124 -34.52 -2.65 -26.58
N ARG A 125 -33.32 -2.85 -27.13
CA ARG A 125 -32.28 -1.84 -27.16
C ARG A 125 -32.19 -1.46 -28.62
N GLY A 126 -32.86 -0.36 -28.93
CA GLY A 126 -32.99 0.17 -30.27
C GLY A 126 -31.66 0.20 -31.01
N GLU A 127 -31.75 -0.06 -32.30
CA GLU A 127 -30.72 0.22 -33.28
C GLU A 127 -30.52 1.74 -33.33
N GLU A 128 -29.68 2.25 -32.42
CA GLU A 128 -29.15 3.61 -32.50
C GLU A 128 -28.00 3.56 -33.52
N SER A 129 -28.33 3.94 -34.74
CA SER A 129 -27.37 4.27 -35.78
C SER A 129 -26.50 5.43 -35.28
N ASP A 130 -25.32 5.13 -34.73
CA ASP A 130 -24.29 6.11 -34.36
C ASP A 130 -23.65 6.65 -35.65
N SER A 131 -24.37 7.55 -36.31
CA SER A 131 -23.84 8.39 -37.37
C SER A 131 -23.01 9.48 -36.69
N GLY A 132 -21.68 9.31 -36.68
CA GLY A 132 -20.69 10.13 -35.96
C GLY A 132 -20.52 11.57 -36.46
N GLU A 133 -21.62 12.31 -36.59
CA GLU A 133 -21.68 13.72 -37.00
C GLU A 133 -21.86 14.62 -35.75
N SER A 134 -20.98 14.52 -34.75
CA SER A 134 -21.07 15.34 -33.52
C SER A 134 -19.75 15.54 -32.80
N THR A 135 -18.63 15.68 -33.52
CA THR A 135 -17.52 16.50 -33.00
C THR A 135 -17.82 17.94 -33.40
N ALA A 136 -17.93 18.85 -32.42
CA ALA A 136 -18.19 20.27 -32.69
C ALA A 136 -17.15 20.81 -33.69
N SER A 137 -17.55 21.67 -34.64
CA SER A 137 -16.65 22.25 -35.66
C SER A 137 -15.37 22.87 -35.07
N SER A 138 -15.43 23.38 -33.83
CA SER A 138 -14.28 23.90 -33.09
C SER A 138 -13.20 22.85 -32.73
N VAL A 139 -13.53 21.56 -32.73
CA VAL A 139 -12.58 20.46 -32.48
C VAL A 139 -11.78 20.14 -33.75
N ALA A 140 -12.33 20.40 -34.93
CA ALA A 140 -11.66 20.18 -36.21
C ALA A 140 -10.54 21.21 -36.49
N ASP A 141 -10.64 22.41 -35.91
CA ASP A 141 -9.64 23.49 -36.05
C ASP A 141 -8.43 23.37 -35.11
N ILE A 142 -8.40 22.38 -34.22
CA ILE A 142 -7.24 22.17 -33.33
C ILE A 142 -6.05 21.71 -34.20
N PRO A 143 -4.95 22.47 -34.27
CA PRO A 143 -3.81 22.07 -35.10
C PRO A 143 -3.19 20.78 -34.57
N LEU A 144 -2.91 19.84 -35.48
CA LEU A 144 -2.19 18.63 -35.13
C LEU A 144 -0.80 18.97 -34.57
N PRO A 145 -0.29 18.18 -33.60
CA PRO A 145 1.07 18.35 -33.12
C PRO A 145 2.07 18.20 -34.27
N PRO A 146 3.16 18.99 -34.31
CA PRO A 146 4.17 18.86 -35.35
C PRO A 146 4.86 17.49 -35.23
N GLY A 147 4.76 16.69 -36.29
CA GLY A 147 5.38 15.37 -36.37
C GLY A 147 4.83 14.60 -37.57
N PRO A 148 5.61 13.67 -38.14
CA PRO A 148 5.10 12.79 -39.18
C PRO A 148 3.94 11.98 -38.60
N LEU A 149 2.81 11.96 -39.32
CA LEU A 149 1.71 11.08 -38.99
C LEU A 149 2.21 9.62 -38.96
N PRO A 150 1.69 8.78 -38.06
CA PRO A 150 2.05 7.36 -38.07
C PRO A 150 1.75 6.77 -39.45
N ALA A 151 2.69 5.98 -39.98
CA ALA A 151 2.57 5.37 -41.30
C ALA A 151 1.27 4.55 -41.40
N LEU A 152 0.50 4.82 -42.45
CA LEU A 152 -0.73 4.08 -42.74
C LEU A 152 -0.40 2.60 -43.01
N PRO A 153 -1.28 1.66 -42.64
CA PRO A 153 -1.08 0.25 -42.93
C PRO A 153 -1.10 0.03 -44.46
N GLY A 154 0.10 -0.04 -45.07
CA GLY A 154 0.27 -0.21 -46.51
C GLY A 154 1.51 0.48 -47.09
N GLU A 155 2.11 1.43 -46.35
CA GLU A 155 3.38 2.04 -46.79
C GLU A 155 4.56 1.07 -46.61
N PRO A 156 5.51 1.03 -47.56
CA PRO A 156 6.66 0.14 -47.49
C PRO A 156 7.57 0.56 -46.32
N LYS A 157 7.44 -0.14 -45.19
CA LYS A 157 8.36 -0.02 -44.07
C LYS A 157 9.75 -0.38 -44.58
N GLN A 158 10.70 0.55 -44.41
CA GLN A 158 12.11 0.29 -44.71
C GLN A 158 12.52 -0.99 -43.99
N GLU A 159 12.84 -2.02 -44.75
CA GLU A 159 13.25 -3.31 -44.23
C GLU A 159 14.58 -3.13 -43.51
N VAL A 160 14.54 -3.10 -42.18
CA VAL A 160 15.75 -3.11 -41.36
C VAL A 160 16.42 -4.46 -41.59
N LYS A 161 17.39 -4.48 -42.49
CA LYS A 161 18.18 -5.67 -42.83
C LYS A 161 19.07 -6.01 -41.62
N THR A 162 18.53 -6.78 -40.69
CA THR A 162 19.33 -7.36 -39.60
C THR A 162 20.16 -8.49 -40.20
N THR A 163 21.41 -8.20 -40.58
CA THR A 163 22.39 -9.24 -40.89
C THR A 163 22.66 -10.03 -39.62
N TYR A 164 22.28 -11.31 -39.60
CA TYR A 164 22.57 -12.22 -38.52
C TYR A 164 24.04 -12.62 -38.59
N GLU A 165 24.91 -11.86 -37.94
CA GLU A 165 26.25 -12.34 -37.64
C GLU A 165 26.13 -13.45 -36.60
N ALA A 166 26.59 -14.66 -36.95
CA ALA A 166 26.53 -15.84 -36.10
C ALA A 166 27.48 -15.80 -34.89
N ALA A 167 28.16 -14.66 -34.66
CA ALA A 167 29.00 -14.46 -33.49
C ALA A 167 28.11 -14.12 -32.28
N PRO A 168 28.15 -14.90 -31.18
CA PRO A 168 27.35 -14.61 -29.99
C PRO A 168 27.79 -13.28 -29.37
N VAL A 169 26.85 -12.33 -29.27
CA VAL A 169 27.07 -11.07 -28.55
C VAL A 169 27.06 -11.35 -27.04
N MET A 170 28.23 -11.54 -26.45
CA MET A 170 28.36 -11.75 -25.01
C MET A 170 28.05 -10.46 -24.26
N ARG A 171 26.90 -10.42 -23.58
CA ARG A 171 26.49 -9.29 -22.73
C ARG A 171 27.14 -9.41 -21.36
N ASP A 172 27.79 -8.34 -20.91
CA ASP A 172 28.29 -8.24 -19.55
C ASP A 172 27.14 -8.09 -18.55
N LEU A 173 26.51 -9.21 -18.16
CA LEU A 173 25.34 -9.24 -17.27
C LEU A 173 25.58 -8.52 -15.94
N ARG A 174 26.84 -8.46 -15.48
CA ARG A 174 27.22 -7.73 -14.26
C ARG A 174 27.05 -6.21 -14.41
N LYS A 175 27.36 -5.65 -15.59
CA LYS A 175 27.21 -4.21 -15.87
C LYS A 175 25.73 -3.86 -16.06
N GLU A 176 24.97 -4.74 -16.69
CA GLU A 176 23.53 -4.54 -16.90
C GLU A 176 22.75 -4.65 -15.60
N ALA A 177 23.08 -5.61 -14.73
CA ALA A 177 22.46 -5.77 -13.41
C ALA A 177 22.55 -4.49 -12.54
N ALA A 178 23.63 -3.71 -12.67
CA ALA A 178 23.78 -2.44 -11.96
C ALA A 178 22.74 -1.38 -12.39
N ALA A 179 22.18 -1.47 -13.60
CA ALA A 179 21.09 -0.62 -14.04
C ALA A 179 19.74 -0.97 -13.37
N PHE A 180 19.56 -2.24 -13.00
CA PHE A 180 18.32 -2.76 -12.40
C PHE A 180 18.20 -2.55 -10.88
N VAL A 181 19.24 -2.00 -10.23
CA VAL A 181 19.18 -1.70 -8.79
C VAL A 181 18.41 -0.39 -8.55
N PRO A 182 17.37 -0.38 -7.70
CA PRO A 182 16.65 0.83 -7.34
C PRO A 182 17.56 1.90 -6.72
N VAL A 183 17.27 3.18 -6.98
CA VAL A 183 18.06 4.33 -6.49
C VAL A 183 18.22 4.33 -4.96
N THR A 184 17.21 3.86 -4.22
CA THR A 184 17.25 3.73 -2.76
C THR A 184 18.30 2.73 -2.28
N VAL A 185 18.47 1.63 -3.00
CA VAL A 185 19.47 0.59 -2.69
C VAL A 185 20.86 1.05 -3.12
N LYS A 186 20.99 1.69 -4.30
CA LYS A 186 22.25 2.32 -4.74
C LYS A 186 22.82 3.26 -3.70
N ARG A 187 21.99 4.18 -3.18
CA ARG A 187 22.37 5.12 -2.12
C ARG A 187 22.83 4.43 -0.84
N LYS A 188 22.15 3.36 -0.42
CA LYS A 188 22.54 2.59 0.78
C LYS A 188 23.89 1.89 0.59
N LEU A 189 24.12 1.29 -0.58
CA LEU A 189 25.39 0.64 -0.90
C LEU A 189 26.54 1.67 -0.96
N GLU A 190 26.30 2.85 -1.54
CA GLU A 190 27.28 3.94 -1.56
C GLU A 190 27.62 4.43 -0.14
N THR A 191 26.62 4.60 0.73
CA THR A 191 26.88 4.99 2.13
C THR A 191 27.64 3.92 2.92
N GLN A 192 27.34 2.64 2.68
CA GLN A 192 28.06 1.53 3.30
C GLN A 192 29.50 1.47 2.80
N LYS A 193 29.72 1.64 1.49
CA LYS A 193 31.06 1.66 0.90
C LYS A 193 31.89 2.83 1.43
N ALA A 194 31.31 4.03 1.51
CA ALA A 194 31.97 5.19 2.10
C ALA A 194 32.34 4.94 3.57
N SER A 195 31.44 4.37 4.36
CA SER A 195 31.72 4.06 5.77
C SER A 195 32.80 3.00 5.96
N GLN A 196 32.94 2.05 5.02
CA GLN A 196 34.01 1.05 5.05
C GLN A 196 35.36 1.65 4.67
N GLN A 197 35.39 2.56 3.68
CA GLN A 197 36.63 3.23 3.28
C GLN A 197 37.18 4.13 4.39
N GLN A 198 36.31 4.85 5.10
CA GLN A 198 36.72 5.66 6.26
C GLN A 198 37.32 4.78 7.38
N LYS A 199 36.74 3.60 7.62
CA LYS A 199 37.26 2.65 8.63
C LYS A 199 38.64 2.09 8.28
N SER A 200 38.92 1.84 7.01
CA SER A 200 40.23 1.35 6.59
C SER A 200 41.33 2.42 6.63
N GLU A 201 40.97 3.70 6.46
CA GLU A 201 41.93 4.81 6.55
C GLU A 201 42.30 5.14 8.01
N GLU A 202 41.39 4.93 8.96
CA GLU A 202 41.62 5.12 10.40
C GLU A 202 42.51 4.00 11.00
N ASP A 203 42.34 2.74 10.56
CA ASP A 203 43.17 1.61 11.01
C ASP A 203 44.63 1.67 10.50
N THR A 204 44.93 2.48 9.49
CA THR A 204 46.30 2.65 8.98
C THR A 204 47.04 3.81 9.68
N ALA A 205 46.36 4.58 10.54
CA ALA A 205 46.91 5.73 11.25
C ALA A 205 47.18 5.47 12.76
N GLU A 206 46.71 4.36 13.33
CA GLU A 206 46.88 4.03 14.77
C GLU A 206 48.18 3.26 15.09
N GLY A 207 49.27 3.62 14.41
CA GLY A 207 50.61 3.06 14.62
C GLY A 207 51.63 4.10 15.08
N GLY A 208 51.38 4.84 16.16
CA GLY A 208 52.34 5.78 16.76
C GLY A 208 51.81 6.46 18.03
N GLY A 209 52.49 6.25 19.16
CA GLY A 209 51.96 6.55 20.49
C GLY A 209 52.16 7.95 21.09
N THR A 210 51.52 8.09 22.26
CA THR A 210 51.71 8.99 23.42
C THR A 210 51.34 10.48 23.32
N ALA A 211 50.22 10.88 23.95
CA ALA A 211 50.10 11.76 25.14
C ALA A 211 48.65 12.29 25.30
N ALA A 212 48.11 12.27 26.53
CA ALA A 212 46.81 12.82 26.93
C ALA A 212 46.95 14.29 27.42
N PRO A 213 45.89 14.97 27.91
CA PRO A 213 44.54 15.25 27.36
C PRO A 213 44.20 16.76 27.41
N GLU A 214 43.52 17.36 26.43
CA GLU A 214 42.79 18.63 26.62
C GLU A 214 41.57 18.75 25.70
N GLU A 215 40.58 19.50 26.18
CA GLU A 215 39.21 19.57 25.68
C GLU A 215 39.02 20.27 24.33
N ALA A 216 37.78 20.13 23.82
CA ALA A 216 37.13 20.91 22.77
C ALA A 216 37.35 20.46 21.31
N SER A 217 36.41 19.67 20.80
CA SER A 217 35.49 20.14 19.74
C SER A 217 34.55 19.02 19.29
N VAL A 218 33.43 18.87 20.01
CA VAL A 218 32.23 18.22 19.48
C VAL A 218 31.64 19.17 18.43
N ALA A 219 32.16 19.15 17.21
CA ALA A 219 31.53 19.78 16.06
C ALA A 219 32.20 19.33 14.76
N GLN A 220 31.58 18.35 14.09
CA GLN A 220 31.25 18.41 12.65
C GLN A 220 30.75 17.04 12.18
N ALA A 221 29.58 16.64 12.68
CA ALA A 221 28.71 15.78 11.88
C ALA A 221 28.25 16.64 10.70
N ALA A 222 28.77 16.35 9.51
CA ALA A 222 28.45 17.03 8.28
C ALA A 222 26.91 17.07 8.09
N PHE A 223 26.36 18.27 8.31
CA PHE A 223 24.96 18.60 8.06
C PHE A 223 24.72 18.51 6.55
N VAL A 224 24.19 17.37 6.12
CA VAL A 224 23.59 17.25 4.79
C VAL A 224 22.15 17.73 4.94
N PRO A 225 21.74 18.87 4.35
CA PRO A 225 20.36 19.32 4.46
C PRO A 225 19.44 18.32 3.76
N ARG A 226 18.82 17.45 4.55
CA ARG A 226 17.69 16.61 4.10
C ARG A 226 16.51 17.55 3.86
N VAL A 227 16.35 17.97 2.62
CA VAL A 227 15.32 18.93 2.16
C VAL A 227 13.85 18.52 2.40
N ASN A 228 13.57 17.45 3.15
CA ASN A 228 12.23 17.01 3.56
C ASN A 228 12.17 16.37 4.96
N ALA A 229 13.17 16.54 5.83
CA ALA A 229 13.06 16.10 7.23
C ALA A 229 12.24 17.16 8.01
N ALA A 230 11.17 16.73 8.68
CA ALA A 230 10.48 17.54 9.69
C ALA A 230 11.48 17.89 10.83
N PRO A 231 11.27 18.97 11.61
CA PRO A 231 12.09 19.19 12.80
C PRO A 231 12.07 17.91 13.64
N GLU A 232 13.25 17.44 14.05
CA GLU A 232 13.40 16.33 14.99
C GLU A 232 12.86 16.83 16.33
N VAL A 233 11.56 16.64 16.51
CA VAL A 233 10.89 16.80 17.79
C VAL A 233 11.11 15.47 18.51
N ASP A 234 11.95 15.46 19.53
CA ASP A 234 12.18 14.27 20.35
C ASP A 234 10.89 13.92 21.09
N VAL A 235 10.14 12.98 20.50
CA VAL A 235 8.83 12.51 20.99
C VAL A 235 8.91 11.99 22.43
N ASP A 236 10.08 11.49 22.83
CA ASP A 236 10.34 11.01 24.19
C ASP A 236 10.41 12.15 25.20
N GLU A 237 10.90 13.32 24.80
CA GLU A 237 10.99 14.51 25.65
C GLU A 237 9.62 15.19 25.78
N GLU A 238 8.82 15.20 24.71
CA GLU A 238 7.43 15.65 24.75
C GLU A 238 6.54 14.72 25.59
N MET A 239 6.71 13.40 25.50
CA MET A 239 5.96 12.45 26.36
C MET A 239 6.30 12.61 27.84
N ARG A 240 7.56 12.92 28.17
CA ARG A 240 7.95 13.20 29.57
C ARG A 240 7.30 14.49 30.08
N ARG A 241 7.29 15.55 29.28
CA ARG A 241 6.62 16.81 29.63
C ARG A 241 5.11 16.62 29.82
N PHE A 242 4.46 15.88 28.92
CA PHE A 242 3.03 15.60 29.01
C PHE A 242 2.66 14.75 30.23
N ASN A 243 3.47 13.75 30.58
CA ASN A 243 3.23 12.93 31.77
C ASN A 243 3.41 13.73 33.06
N VAL A 244 4.38 14.66 33.11
CA VAL A 244 4.55 15.59 34.24
C VAL A 244 3.35 16.53 34.36
N GLU A 245 2.86 17.08 33.25
CA GLU A 245 1.72 17.98 33.21
C GLU A 245 0.40 17.31 33.66
N ILE A 246 0.18 16.03 33.30
CA ILE A 246 -0.96 15.25 33.82
C ILE A 246 -0.84 15.00 35.33
N GLN A 247 0.38 14.81 35.83
CA GLN A 247 0.63 14.52 37.24
C GLN A 247 0.47 15.77 38.10
N GLU A 248 0.91 16.93 37.61
CA GLU A 248 0.72 18.25 38.23
C GLU A 248 -0.76 18.67 38.26
N ALA A 249 -1.50 18.42 37.17
CA ALA A 249 -2.94 18.65 37.13
C ALA A 249 -3.76 17.72 38.07
N ALA A 250 -3.18 16.60 38.51
CA ALA A 250 -3.80 15.70 39.48
C ALA A 250 -3.53 16.11 40.94
N ASP A 251 -2.43 16.82 41.20
CA ASP A 251 -2.05 17.28 42.54
C ASP A 251 -2.66 18.65 42.90
N ASP A 252 -3.01 19.49 41.93
CA ASP A 252 -3.74 20.77 42.15
C ASP A 252 -5.25 20.60 42.47
N GLY A 253 -5.71 19.35 42.63
CA GLY A 253 -7.10 18.98 42.89
C GLY A 253 -7.43 18.58 44.33
N ARG A 254 -6.61 18.93 45.33
CA ARG A 254 -6.86 18.61 46.76
C ARG A 254 -6.82 19.80 47.70
#